data_AF-A0A4V1USK4-F1
#
_entry.id   AF-A0A4V1USK4-F1
#
_cell.length_a   1.000
_cell.length_b   1.000
_cell.length_c   1.000
_cell.angle_alpha   90.00
_cell.angle_beta   90.00
_cell.angle_gamma   90.00
#
_symmetry.space_group_name_H-M   'P 1'
#
loop_
_entity.id
_entity.type
_entity.pdbx_description
1 polymer ?
#
loop_
_entity_poly.entity_id
_entity_poly.type
_entity_poly.pdbx_seq_one_letter_code
_entity_poly.pdbx_strand_id
1 'polypeptide(L)'
;PFQFANDVLRQGRPAGVPGYPGQGGGGGVPGPSGAGGPGGGGVPSGGGRPGGGSPGGGGATESVTFTRWVYNRAGSKYGFIIDKQGRVIQIEAIGLQNGRVKTKAGLGFGATFAQIIKTYGTPDSYEISGDNIMMRYLQRRKVAFRLSRLGEKKPQVVTGVVVAAGKA
;
A
#
# COMPACT_ATOMS: atom_id res chain seq x y z
N PRO A 1 -5.23 12.42 8.44
CA PRO A 1 -4.03 11.71 8.97
C PRO A 1 -3.22 11.06 7.84
N PHE A 2 -1.93 11.39 7.72
CA PHE A 2 -1.02 10.84 6.71
C PHE A 2 -0.79 9.33 6.97
N GLN A 3 -1.18 8.47 6.02
CA GLN A 3 -0.97 7.01 6.13
C GLN A 3 0.24 6.61 5.28
N PHE A 4 1.38 6.34 5.92
CA PHE A 4 2.65 5.99 5.23
C PHE A 4 2.81 4.49 4.93
N ALA A 5 1.88 3.64 5.40
CA ALA A 5 2.09 2.19 5.44
C ALA A 5 1.10 1.36 4.59
N ASN A 6 -0.11 1.86 4.33
CA ASN A 6 -1.21 0.96 3.92
C ASN A 6 -1.31 0.67 2.41
N ASP A 7 -0.70 1.48 1.55
CA ASP A 7 -0.83 1.26 0.09
C ASP A 7 0.24 0.32 -0.49
N VAL A 8 1.33 0.09 0.23
CA VAL A 8 2.46 -0.70 -0.29
C VAL A 8 2.29 -2.21 -0.06
N LEU A 9 1.53 -2.63 0.96
CA LEU A 9 1.27 -4.05 1.23
C LEU A 9 0.04 -4.60 0.47
N ARG A 10 -0.84 -3.74 -0.06
CA ARG A 10 -2.04 -4.18 -0.80
C ARG A 10 -1.81 -4.40 -2.30
N GLN A 11 -0.73 -3.86 -2.87
CA GLN A 11 -0.43 -3.99 -4.31
C GLN A 11 0.17 -5.35 -4.72
N GLY A 12 0.26 -6.32 -3.81
CA GLY A 12 0.65 -7.71 -4.12
C GLY A 12 -0.45 -8.57 -4.76
N ARG A 13 -1.69 -8.06 -4.89
CA ARG A 13 -2.74 -8.72 -5.67
C ARG A 13 -3.11 -7.84 -6.86
N PRO A 14 -2.81 -8.22 -8.11
CA PRO A 14 -3.41 -7.55 -9.25
C PRO A 14 -4.93 -7.71 -9.14
N ALA A 15 -5.62 -6.60 -8.90
CA ALA A 15 -7.04 -6.50 -9.22
C ALA A 15 -7.14 -6.74 -10.73
N GLY A 16 -7.87 -7.80 -11.11
CA GLY A 16 -8.01 -8.25 -12.49
C GLY A 16 -8.41 -7.09 -13.39
N VAL A 17 -7.59 -6.84 -14.40
CA VAL A 17 -7.90 -5.91 -15.49
C VAL A 17 -8.90 -6.62 -16.41
N PRO A 18 -10.11 -6.10 -16.62
CA PRO A 18 -11.07 -6.70 -17.56
C PRO A 18 -10.70 -6.36 -19.00
N GLY A 19 -10.67 -7.37 -19.86
CA GLY A 19 -10.99 -7.25 -21.28
C GLY A 19 -9.83 -6.95 -22.26
N TYR A 20 -9.21 -8.00 -22.78
CA TYR A 20 -8.72 -8.03 -24.17
C TYR A 20 -9.28 -9.32 -24.82
N PRO A 21 -10.00 -9.23 -25.95
CA PRO A 21 -10.51 -10.40 -26.65
C PRO A 21 -9.45 -10.95 -27.60
N GLY A 22 -9.27 -12.27 -27.57
CA GLY A 22 -8.63 -13.03 -28.64
C GLY A 22 -7.27 -13.61 -28.26
N GLN A 23 -7.24 -14.90 -27.92
CA GLN A 23 -6.50 -15.92 -28.67
C GLN A 23 -6.85 -17.29 -28.10
N GLY A 24 -7.33 -18.18 -28.97
CA GLY A 24 -7.81 -19.52 -28.63
C GLY A 24 -6.70 -20.53 -28.32
N GLY A 25 -7.18 -21.68 -27.86
CA GLY A 25 -6.42 -22.88 -27.49
C GLY A 25 -6.96 -23.37 -26.15
N GLY A 26 -7.86 -24.35 -26.06
CA GLY A 26 -7.85 -25.65 -26.72
C GLY A 26 -7.64 -26.70 -25.62
N GLY A 27 -8.60 -27.62 -25.45
CA GLY A 27 -8.46 -28.75 -24.52
C GLY A 27 -9.64 -28.96 -23.58
N GLY A 28 -10.79 -29.33 -24.14
CA GLY A 28 -11.84 -29.99 -23.36
C GLY A 28 -11.49 -31.46 -23.15
N VAL A 29 -11.67 -31.95 -21.93
CA VAL A 29 -11.82 -33.39 -21.65
C VAL A 29 -13.02 -33.57 -20.72
N PRO A 30 -13.96 -34.50 -20.99
CA PRO A 30 -15.25 -34.63 -20.30
C PRO A 30 -15.12 -35.37 -18.97
N GLY A 31 -15.99 -35.01 -18.00
CA GLY A 31 -16.06 -35.68 -16.71
C GLY A 31 -16.73 -37.06 -16.75
N PRO A 32 -16.69 -37.82 -15.65
CA PRO A 32 -17.59 -38.94 -15.44
C PRO A 32 -18.72 -38.56 -14.48
N SER A 33 -19.93 -38.78 -14.96
CA SER A 33 -21.18 -38.94 -14.23
C SER A 33 -21.12 -40.13 -13.26
N GLY A 34 -21.57 -39.94 -12.02
CA GLY A 34 -22.00 -41.00 -11.10
C GLY A 34 -23.30 -40.54 -10.42
N ALA A 35 -24.44 -41.13 -10.76
CA ALA A 35 -25.14 -42.14 -9.95
C ALA A 35 -25.40 -41.63 -8.51
N GLY A 36 -26.60 -41.19 -8.12
CA GLY A 36 -27.87 -41.89 -8.27
C GLY A 36 -28.07 -42.86 -7.10
N GLY A 37 -28.64 -42.40 -5.99
CA GLY A 37 -29.00 -43.23 -4.82
C GLY A 37 -30.07 -42.52 -3.94
N PRO A 38 -31.11 -43.21 -3.44
CA PRO A 38 -32.39 -42.58 -3.07
C PRO A 38 -32.72 -42.58 -1.55
N GLY A 39 -33.70 -41.74 -1.18
CA GLY A 39 -34.46 -41.78 0.08
C GLY A 39 -34.02 -40.72 1.11
N GLY A 40 -34.88 -40.01 1.83
CA GLY A 40 -36.34 -40.02 2.00
C GLY A 40 -36.70 -39.15 3.22
N GLY A 41 -37.89 -38.53 3.21
CA GLY A 41 -38.49 -37.69 4.28
C GLY A 41 -38.33 -36.19 4.00
N GLY A 42 -39.35 -35.36 3.71
CA GLY A 42 -40.71 -35.24 4.28
C GLY A 42 -40.62 -34.48 5.61
N VAL A 43 -41.23 -33.31 5.90
CA VAL A 43 -42.34 -32.48 5.38
C VAL A 43 -42.20 -31.04 6.04
N PRO A 44 -43.20 -30.13 6.13
CA PRO A 44 -43.34 -28.93 5.28
C PRO A 44 -43.55 -27.58 6.04
N SER A 45 -43.79 -26.48 5.28
CA SER A 45 -44.54 -25.26 5.69
C SER A 45 -43.87 -24.35 6.75
N GLY A 46 -43.86 -23.01 6.70
CA GLY A 46 -44.69 -21.99 6.05
C GLY A 46 -44.90 -20.86 7.08
N GLY A 47 -44.77 -19.59 6.68
CA GLY A 47 -45.11 -18.44 7.54
C GLY A 47 -44.33 -17.17 7.21
N GLY A 48 -45.03 -16.09 6.82
CA GLY A 48 -44.42 -14.83 6.40
C GLY A 48 -44.75 -13.60 7.27
N ARG A 49 -44.02 -12.51 6.96
CA ARG A 49 -44.30 -11.05 7.15
C ARG A 49 -44.19 -10.46 8.59
N PRO A 50 -44.19 -9.10 8.77
CA PRO A 50 -43.38 -8.00 8.16
C PRO A 50 -42.87 -6.95 9.20
N GLY A 51 -41.97 -6.05 8.79
CA GLY A 51 -41.67 -4.78 9.51
C GLY A 51 -40.23 -4.34 9.24
N GLY A 52 -39.91 -3.14 8.73
CA GLY A 52 -40.46 -1.83 9.05
C GLY A 52 -39.41 -1.06 9.85
N GLY A 53 -38.44 -0.44 9.18
CA GLY A 53 -37.36 0.34 9.82
C GLY A 53 -36.68 1.26 8.81
N SER A 54 -36.84 2.56 9.04
CA SER A 54 -36.55 3.74 8.21
C SER A 54 -35.19 3.81 7.49
N PRO A 55 -35.09 4.65 6.42
CA PRO A 55 -33.84 4.93 5.72
C PRO A 55 -32.91 5.74 6.63
N GLY A 56 -31.97 5.03 7.29
CA GLY A 56 -30.86 5.65 7.97
C GLY A 56 -29.95 6.28 6.93
N GLY A 57 -29.98 7.62 6.85
CA GLY A 57 -29.05 8.41 6.05
C GLY A 57 -27.62 8.04 6.39
N GLY A 58 -27.02 7.22 5.53
CA GLY A 58 -25.59 7.01 5.50
C GLY A 58 -24.98 8.31 5.00
N GLY A 59 -24.56 9.17 5.93
CA GLY A 59 -23.65 10.26 5.63
C GLY A 59 -22.48 9.65 4.87
N ALA A 60 -22.40 9.96 3.57
CA ALA A 60 -21.30 9.51 2.75
C ALA A 60 -20.02 9.95 3.44
N THR A 61 -19.30 8.98 4.01
CA THR A 61 -17.94 9.22 4.46
C THR A 61 -17.22 9.66 3.19
N GLU A 62 -16.87 10.94 3.07
CA GLU A 62 -16.12 11.45 1.92
C GLU A 62 -14.91 10.54 1.74
N SER A 63 -14.96 9.67 0.73
CA SER A 63 -13.85 8.81 0.40
C SER A 63 -12.74 9.71 -0.11
N VAL A 64 -11.75 9.97 0.75
CA VAL A 64 -10.60 10.78 0.37
C VAL A 64 -9.87 10.03 -0.75
N THR A 65 -10.06 10.50 -1.98
CA THR A 65 -9.49 9.89 -3.18
C THR A 65 -8.13 10.54 -3.42
N PHE A 66 -7.11 9.70 -3.56
CA PHE A 66 -5.77 10.12 -3.92
C PHE A 66 -5.35 9.44 -5.22
N THR A 67 -4.60 10.17 -6.02
CA THR A 67 -3.96 9.64 -7.23
C THR A 67 -2.47 9.47 -6.96
N ARG A 68 -1.93 8.28 -7.22
CA ARG A 68 -0.50 7.99 -7.11
C ARG A 68 0.14 7.95 -8.49
N TRP A 69 1.02 8.90 -8.78
CA TRP A 69 1.84 8.89 -9.99
C TRP A 69 3.21 8.29 -9.70
N VAL A 70 3.66 7.34 -10.52
CA VAL A 70 4.95 6.67 -10.35
C VAL A 70 5.84 6.94 -11.55
N TYR A 71 7.04 7.42 -11.28
CA TYR A 71 8.05 7.72 -12.29
C TYR A 71 9.35 6.99 -11.99
N ASN A 72 9.88 6.23 -12.95
CA ASN A 72 11.14 5.50 -12.80
C ASN A 72 12.28 6.28 -13.45
N ARG A 73 13.34 6.57 -12.70
CA ARG A 73 14.52 7.28 -13.22
C ARG A 73 15.78 6.92 -12.45
N ALA A 74 16.86 6.64 -13.19
CA ALA A 74 18.20 6.36 -12.66
C ALA A 74 18.20 5.30 -11.54
N GLY A 75 17.51 4.17 -11.76
CA GLY A 75 17.44 3.07 -10.79
C GLY A 75 16.53 3.32 -9.57
N SER A 76 15.83 4.46 -9.53
CA SER A 76 14.88 4.80 -8.47
C SER A 76 13.45 4.91 -8.97
N LYS A 77 12.50 4.65 -8.09
CA LYS A 77 11.08 4.95 -8.28
C LYS A 77 10.71 6.17 -7.47
N TYR A 78 10.04 7.13 -8.10
CA TYR A 78 9.49 8.32 -7.48
C TYR A 78 7.97 8.20 -7.47
N GLY A 79 7.35 8.29 -6.30
CA GLY A 79 5.90 8.34 -6.12
C GLY A 79 5.45 9.75 -5.79
N PHE A 80 4.42 10.24 -6.44
CA PHE A 80 3.76 11.50 -6.11
C PHE A 80 2.32 11.19 -5.73
N ILE A 81 1.95 11.50 -4.49
CA ILE A 81 0.56 11.38 -4.04
C ILE A 81 -0.10 12.72 -4.24
N ILE A 82 -1.16 12.71 -5.03
CA ILE A 82 -1.86 13.91 -5.51
C ILE A 82 -3.29 13.87 -4.95
N ASP A 83 -3.73 14.98 -4.37
CA ASP A 83 -5.09 15.14 -3.85
C ASP A 83 -6.11 15.44 -4.97
N LYS A 84 -7.39 15.49 -4.60
CA LYS A 84 -8.49 15.78 -5.55
C LYS A 84 -8.40 17.18 -6.19
N GLN A 85 -7.59 18.08 -5.63
CA GLN A 85 -7.32 19.41 -6.19
C GLN A 85 -6.07 19.44 -7.09
N GLY A 86 -5.46 18.29 -7.39
CA GLY A 86 -4.27 18.21 -8.23
C GLY A 86 -2.98 18.63 -7.52
N ARG A 87 -2.97 18.76 -6.19
CA ARG A 87 -1.78 19.16 -5.43
C ARG A 87 -0.99 17.94 -4.99
N VAL A 88 0.33 17.99 -5.11
CA VAL A 88 1.22 16.97 -4.55
C VAL A 88 1.26 17.14 -3.03
N ILE A 89 0.81 16.12 -2.29
CA ILE A 89 0.76 16.14 -0.82
C ILE A 89 1.80 15.24 -0.18
N GLN A 90 2.39 14.31 -0.94
CA GLN A 90 3.48 13.45 -0.49
C GLN A 90 4.35 13.05 -1.69
N ILE A 91 5.65 12.99 -1.46
CA ILE A 91 6.63 12.50 -2.43
C ILE A 91 7.38 11.34 -1.78
N GLU A 92 7.51 10.26 -2.53
CA GLU A 92 8.25 9.06 -2.14
C GLU A 92 9.39 8.85 -3.14
N ALA A 93 10.56 8.48 -2.64
CA ALA A 93 11.66 7.97 -3.45
C ALA A 93 12.05 6.61 -2.89
N ILE A 94 12.09 5.58 -3.74
CA ILE A 94 12.47 4.21 -3.37
C ILE A 94 13.57 3.72 -4.32
N GLY A 95 14.59 3.09 -3.76
CA GLY A 95 15.72 2.56 -4.53
C GLY A 95 16.85 2.09 -3.63
N LEU A 96 17.87 1.48 -4.23
CA LEU A 96 19.07 1.02 -3.51
C LEU A 96 20.21 2.03 -3.59
N GLN A 97 20.36 2.69 -4.73
CA GLN A 97 21.44 3.65 -4.96
C GLN A 97 21.00 4.71 -5.97
N ASN A 98 21.02 5.97 -5.55
CA ASN A 98 20.86 7.13 -6.42
C ASN A 98 21.32 8.38 -5.68
N GLY A 99 22.46 8.94 -6.07
CA GLY A 99 23.06 10.11 -5.42
C GLY A 99 22.22 11.39 -5.49
N ARG A 100 21.16 11.42 -6.32
CA ARG A 100 20.22 12.54 -6.43
C ARG A 100 19.11 12.49 -5.37
N VAL A 101 18.85 11.34 -4.75
CA VAL A 101 17.87 11.24 -3.66
C VAL A 101 18.56 11.64 -2.37
N LYS A 102 18.39 12.90 -1.98
CA LYS A 102 18.89 13.43 -0.71
C LYS A 102 17.86 14.33 -0.07
N THR A 103 17.73 14.23 1.25
CA THR A 103 17.02 15.23 2.05
C THR A 103 17.84 16.52 2.11
N LYS A 104 17.23 17.61 2.60
CA LYS A 104 17.94 18.87 2.86
C LYS A 104 19.16 18.69 3.78
N ALA A 105 19.12 17.71 4.69
CA ALA A 105 20.21 17.39 5.59
C ALA A 105 21.27 16.44 4.98
N GLY A 106 21.16 16.11 3.69
CA GLY A 106 22.13 15.32 2.94
C GLY A 106 21.97 13.80 3.06
N LEU A 107 20.99 13.30 3.82
CA LEU A 107 20.74 11.86 3.94
C LEU A 107 19.94 11.33 2.74
N GLY A 108 20.30 10.15 2.26
CA GLY A 108 19.69 9.51 1.10
C GLY A 108 19.75 7.99 1.21
N PHE A 109 19.61 7.29 0.08
CA PHE A 109 19.74 5.84 0.06
C PHE A 109 21.11 5.38 0.58
N GLY A 110 21.11 4.24 1.28
CA GLY A 110 22.30 3.70 1.92
C GLY A 110 22.62 4.29 3.29
N ALA A 111 21.97 5.39 3.70
CA ALA A 111 22.19 5.96 5.02
C ALA A 111 21.82 4.94 6.12
N THR A 112 22.58 4.89 7.21
CA THR A 112 22.34 3.96 8.32
C THR A 112 21.38 4.55 9.34
N PHE A 113 20.80 3.68 10.17
CA PHE A 113 20.02 4.10 11.34
C PHE A 113 20.79 5.11 12.20
N ALA A 114 22.06 4.82 12.52
CA ALA A 114 22.90 5.69 13.33
C ALA A 114 23.11 7.08 12.71
N GLN A 115 23.28 7.17 11.39
CA GLN A 115 23.39 8.45 10.70
C GLN A 115 22.09 9.25 10.79
N ILE A 116 20.94 8.59 10.65
CA ILE A 116 19.64 9.26 10.78
C ILE A 116 19.47 9.82 12.20
N ILE A 117 19.73 9.04 13.25
CA ILE A 117 19.64 9.51 14.63
C ILE A 117 20.59 10.67 14.89
N LYS A 118 21.83 10.60 14.39
CA LYS A 118 22.81 11.69 14.55
C LYS A 118 22.33 12.99 13.89
N THR A 119 21.68 12.92 12.74
CA THR A 119 21.26 14.10 11.97
C THR A 119 19.89 14.65 12.39
N TYR A 120 18.93 13.77 12.70
CA TYR A 120 17.54 14.13 12.96
C TYR A 120 17.12 13.98 14.42
N GLY A 121 17.93 13.33 15.26
CA GLY A 121 17.59 13.00 16.64
C GLY A 121 16.59 11.84 16.75
N THR A 122 15.89 11.78 17.88
CA THR A 122 14.81 10.83 18.12
C THR A 122 13.62 11.13 17.20
N PRO A 123 13.11 10.17 16.43
CA PRO A 123 11.90 10.35 15.63
C PRO A 123 10.66 10.38 16.49
N ASP A 124 9.58 10.88 15.90
CA ASP A 124 8.28 10.95 16.54
C ASP A 124 7.67 9.55 16.70
N SER A 125 7.99 8.63 15.78
CA SER A 125 7.58 7.23 15.88
C SER A 125 8.46 6.31 15.05
N TYR A 126 8.43 5.03 15.42
CA TYR A 126 9.01 3.92 14.68
C TYR A 126 7.95 2.87 14.40
N GLU A 127 8.09 2.21 13.26
CA GLU A 127 7.36 1.01 12.92
C GLU A 127 8.37 -0.03 12.44
N ILE A 128 8.37 -1.20 13.06
CA ILE A 128 9.31 -2.28 12.75
C ILE A 128 8.51 -3.46 12.20
N SER A 129 8.89 -3.94 11.03
CA SER A 129 8.26 -5.09 10.37
C SER A 129 9.35 -5.98 9.78
N GLY A 130 9.73 -7.00 10.57
CA GLY A 130 10.84 -7.89 10.25
C GLY A 130 12.12 -7.13 9.96
N ASP A 131 12.61 -7.26 8.72
CA ASP A 131 13.83 -6.61 8.24
C ASP A 131 13.66 -5.13 7.84
N ASN A 132 12.46 -4.57 8.00
CA ASN A 132 12.18 -3.19 7.65
C ASN A 132 11.93 -2.33 8.89
N ILE A 133 12.42 -1.10 8.85
CA ILE A 133 12.09 -0.06 9.83
C ILE A 133 11.57 1.15 9.08
N MET A 134 10.45 1.72 9.53
CA MET A 134 10.03 3.06 9.16
C MET A 134 10.30 4.01 10.33
N MET A 135 11.14 5.02 10.10
CA MET A 135 11.43 6.08 11.06
C MET A 135 10.69 7.34 10.62
N ARG A 136 9.90 7.96 11.50
CA ARG A 136 9.00 9.06 11.14
C ARG A 136 9.34 10.33 11.91
N TYR A 137 9.65 11.40 11.18
CA TYR A 137 9.93 12.75 11.69
C TYR A 137 8.89 13.74 11.15
N LEU A 138 7.62 13.52 11.48
CA LEU A 138 6.44 14.18 10.92
C LEU A 138 6.00 15.43 11.69
N GLN A 139 6.34 15.58 12.97
CA GLN A 139 5.91 16.75 13.74
C GLN A 139 6.61 18.01 13.21
N ARG A 140 7.95 17.95 13.13
CA ARG A 140 8.77 19.12 12.77
C ARG A 140 9.44 19.06 11.40
N ARG A 141 9.84 17.86 10.94
CA ARG A 141 10.72 17.71 9.76
C ARG A 141 9.99 17.25 8.50
N LYS A 142 8.76 16.75 8.64
CA LYS A 142 7.90 16.28 7.56
C LYS A 142 8.56 15.24 6.64
N VAL A 143 9.41 14.38 7.22
CA VAL A 143 10.15 13.33 6.50
C VAL A 143 10.04 11.99 7.23
N ALA A 144 10.03 10.90 6.47
CA ALA A 144 10.18 9.54 6.97
C ALA A 144 11.23 8.79 6.16
N PHE A 145 11.91 7.86 6.83
CA PHE A 145 12.93 7.00 6.23
C PHE A 145 12.48 5.55 6.36
N ARG A 146 12.44 4.85 5.24
CA ARG A 146 12.32 3.39 5.19
C ARG A 146 13.72 2.81 5.12
N LEU A 147 14.05 1.97 6.10
CA LEU A 147 15.26 1.19 6.12
C LEU A 147 14.91 -0.27 5.87
N SER A 148 15.78 -0.96 5.12
CA SER A 148 15.67 -2.40 4.89
C SER A 148 17.03 -3.05 5.08
N ARG A 149 17.04 -4.27 5.60
CA ARG A 149 18.23 -5.12 5.62
C ARG A 149 18.42 -5.73 4.24
N LEU A 150 19.59 -5.52 3.64
CA LEU A 150 19.90 -5.96 2.26
C LEU A 150 20.65 -7.31 2.21
N GLY A 151 20.56 -8.09 3.29
CA GLY A 151 21.21 -9.40 3.46
C GLY A 151 21.33 -9.73 4.95
N GLU A 152 21.31 -11.02 5.29
CA GLU A 152 21.14 -11.51 6.68
C GLU A 152 22.06 -10.85 7.72
N LYS A 153 23.32 -10.61 7.34
CA LYS A 153 24.34 -10.04 8.24
C LYS A 153 24.66 -8.56 7.95
N LYS A 154 23.85 -7.89 7.12
CA LYS A 154 24.06 -6.48 6.76
C LYS A 154 23.25 -5.56 7.68
N PRO A 155 23.72 -4.32 7.93
CA PRO A 155 22.92 -3.33 8.62
C PRO A 155 21.69 -2.97 7.80
N GLN A 156 20.65 -2.51 8.48
CA GLN A 156 19.53 -1.84 7.82
C GLN A 156 19.99 -0.48 7.32
N VAL A 157 19.69 -0.20 6.05
CA VAL A 157 20.03 1.05 5.38
C VAL A 157 18.82 1.63 4.70
N VAL A 158 18.81 2.95 4.50
CA VAL A 158 17.72 3.65 3.83
C VAL A 158 17.55 3.13 2.41
N THR A 159 16.37 2.62 2.13
CA THR A 159 15.89 2.19 0.79
C THR A 159 14.71 3.03 0.32
N GLY A 160 14.13 3.84 1.21
CA GLY A 160 13.05 4.75 0.90
C GLY A 160 13.13 6.05 1.68
N VAL A 161 12.82 7.16 1.03
CA VAL A 161 12.64 8.47 1.66
C VAL A 161 11.25 8.96 1.29
N VAL A 162 10.48 9.40 2.27
CA VAL A 162 9.14 9.96 2.07
C VAL A 162 9.09 11.35 2.68
N VAL A 163 8.57 12.32 1.96
CA VAL A 163 8.37 13.69 2.45
C VAL A 163 6.92 14.11 2.26
N ALA A 164 6.36 14.80 3.25
CA ALA A 164 5.07 15.45 3.07
C ALA A 164 5.28 16.76 2.29
N ALA A 165 4.44 16.99 1.29
CA ALA A 165 4.52 18.12 0.37
C ALA A 165 3.35 19.12 0.51
N GLY A 166 2.44 18.90 1.47
CA GLY A 166 1.33 19.81 1.78
C GLY A 166 1.73 21.06 2.58
N LYS A 167 0.95 22.13 2.47
CA LYS A 167 1.13 23.37 3.27
C LYS A 167 1.19 23.05 4.78
N ALA A 168 2.16 23.65 5.45
CA ALA A 168 2.26 23.71 6.90
C ALA A 168 1.17 24.61 7.49
#